data_AF-A0A6A7KMK3-F1
#
_entry.id   AF-A0A6A7KMK3-F1
#
_cell.length_a   1.000
_cell.length_b   1.000
_cell.length_c   1.000
_cell.angle_alpha   90.00
_cell.angle_beta   90.00
_cell.angle_gamma   90.00
#
_symmetry.space_group_name_H-M   'P 1'
#
loop_
_entity.id
_entity.type
_entity.pdbx_description
1 polymer ?
#
loop_
_entity_poly.entity_id
_entity_poly.type
_entity_poly.pdbx_seq_one_letter_code
_entity_poly.pdbx_strand_id
1 'polypeptide(L)'
;MPLAALAGLVRDQTMPIRDRNPIQLGPFSITPYLVDHSAYDAYALLVEADGRRLLYSGDFRGHGRKASLFERLLREPPHEVDVLLMEGTTMSRGGAAEGFPTESDLEARFVTHFRETEGLALVWTSSQNIDRLVTIVRACRQTGRQLIIDLYTAEVLQATGNPNIPQGTWDGVRVFLTHGQRRTVKEHRLFDLVRRYKGNRIFPENLATEAAQSVILFRPALRRELDAAGCVDRARLAYSLWEGYLRDPRQTPLLAWLTERGITMETIHTSGHASPRDLARFAQAIDPRYLVPIHTFAPDNFDALFPRIETKSEPLFRSIASKPRAFMTSSGATTT
;
A
#
# COMPACT_ATOMS: atom_id res chain seq x y z
N MET A 1 5.67 -1.34 20.20
CA MET A 1 5.84 -2.48 19.29
C MET A 1 6.63 -2.11 18.03
N PRO A 2 6.24 -1.18 17.13
CA PRO A 2 6.88 -1.10 15.81
C PRO A 2 8.28 -0.48 15.78
N LEU A 3 8.64 0.43 16.70
CA LEU A 3 9.96 1.07 16.69
C LEU A 3 11.09 0.12 17.13
N ALA A 4 10.82 -0.81 18.06
CA ALA A 4 11.79 -1.81 18.49
C ALA A 4 12.11 -2.82 17.37
N ALA A 5 11.13 -3.14 16.51
CA ALA A 5 11.33 -4.00 15.35
C ALA A 5 12.29 -3.39 14.31
N LEU A 6 12.33 -2.05 14.19
CA LEU A 6 13.26 -1.34 13.30
C LEU A 6 14.71 -1.39 13.78
N ALA A 7 14.95 -1.58 15.08
CA ALA A 7 16.28 -1.57 15.68
C ALA A 7 17.02 -2.93 15.62
N GLY A 8 16.40 -3.98 15.09
CA GLY A 8 16.93 -5.34 15.14
C GLY A 8 16.66 -6.21 13.92
N LEU A 9 16.28 -5.63 12.79
CA LEU A 9 16.12 -6.38 11.53
C LEU A 9 17.49 -6.79 10.99
N VAL A 10 17.91 -8.00 11.35
CA VAL A 10 19.04 -8.69 10.74
C VAL A 10 18.69 -8.97 9.28
N ARG A 11 19.34 -8.26 8.34
CA ARG A 11 19.12 -8.42 6.89
C ARG A 11 19.75 -9.69 6.32
N ASP A 12 20.52 -10.41 7.14
CA ASP A 12 21.41 -11.50 6.69
C ASP A 12 20.67 -12.75 6.20
N GLN A 13 19.32 -12.79 6.32
CA GLN A 13 18.48 -13.86 5.77
C GLN A 13 17.50 -13.37 4.70
N THR A 14 17.76 -12.22 4.07
CA THR A 14 16.93 -11.68 2.99
C THR A 14 17.72 -11.53 1.70
N MET A 15 17.11 -11.86 0.57
CA MET A 15 17.69 -11.62 -0.75
C MET A 15 16.91 -10.50 -1.44
N PRO A 16 17.57 -9.40 -1.87
CA PRO A 16 16.90 -8.34 -2.60
C PRO A 16 16.46 -8.84 -3.97
N ILE A 17 15.24 -8.51 -4.36
CA ILE A 17 14.70 -8.76 -5.69
C ILE A 17 14.61 -7.45 -6.48
N ARG A 18 14.59 -7.53 -7.81
CA ARG A 18 14.50 -6.38 -8.71
C ARG A 18 13.51 -6.64 -9.85
N ASP A 19 12.85 -5.58 -10.31
CA ASP A 19 11.91 -5.64 -11.43
C ASP A 19 12.54 -6.37 -12.64
N ARG A 20 11.86 -7.43 -13.07
CA ARG A 20 12.18 -8.26 -14.24
C ARG A 20 13.58 -8.87 -14.21
N ASN A 21 14.18 -9.05 -13.03
CA ASN A 21 15.46 -9.71 -12.85
C ASN A 21 15.26 -11.10 -12.20
N PRO A 22 15.41 -12.20 -12.96
CA PRO A 22 15.23 -13.54 -12.43
C PRO A 22 16.26 -13.90 -11.34
N ILE A 23 15.80 -14.58 -10.30
CA ILE A 23 16.64 -15.20 -9.27
C ILE A 23 16.47 -16.72 -9.32
N GLN A 24 17.55 -17.45 -9.05
CA GLN A 24 17.52 -18.92 -8.99
C GLN A 24 17.49 -19.38 -7.53
N LEU A 25 16.49 -20.19 -7.18
CA LEU A 25 16.36 -20.83 -5.86
C LEU A 25 16.11 -22.33 -6.05
N GLY A 26 17.18 -23.13 -6.00
CA GLY A 26 17.09 -24.57 -6.27
C GLY A 26 16.54 -24.83 -7.68
N PRO A 27 15.45 -25.62 -7.85
CA PRO A 27 14.85 -25.89 -9.15
C PRO A 27 13.96 -24.75 -9.70
N PHE A 28 13.77 -23.67 -8.93
CA PHE A 28 12.87 -22.58 -9.29
C PHE A 28 13.63 -21.37 -9.84
N SER A 29 13.21 -20.88 -11.01
CA SER A 29 13.52 -19.53 -11.48
C SER A 29 12.36 -18.61 -11.07
N ILE A 30 12.64 -17.52 -10.35
CA ILE A 30 11.63 -16.57 -9.89
C ILE A 30 11.92 -15.22 -10.52
N THR A 31 11.01 -14.72 -11.35
CA THR A 31 11.09 -13.39 -11.96
C THR A 31 10.09 -12.45 -11.29
N PRO A 32 10.55 -11.44 -10.52
CA PRO A 32 9.70 -10.42 -9.94
C PRO A 32 9.23 -9.42 -11.00
N TYR A 33 7.98 -8.97 -10.90
CA TYR A 33 7.43 -7.87 -11.69
C TYR A 33 6.93 -6.80 -10.73
N LEU A 34 7.56 -5.61 -10.76
CA LEU A 34 7.17 -4.52 -9.88
C LEU A 34 5.77 -4.04 -10.26
N VAL A 35 4.88 -3.97 -9.27
CA VAL A 35 3.48 -3.55 -9.45
C VAL A 35 3.18 -2.25 -8.71
N ASP A 36 2.11 -1.60 -9.15
CA ASP A 36 1.48 -0.53 -8.38
C ASP A 36 0.62 -1.15 -7.28
N HIS A 37 0.81 -0.67 -6.05
CA HIS A 37 0.05 -1.04 -4.87
C HIS A 37 0.26 0.03 -3.79
N SER A 38 -0.56 0.02 -2.73
CA SER A 38 -0.37 0.93 -1.60
C SER A 38 0.88 0.63 -0.77
N ALA A 39 1.34 -0.63 -0.72
CA ALA A 39 2.62 -0.95 -0.10
C ALA A 39 3.78 -0.57 -1.04
N TYR A 40 4.82 0.04 -0.49
CA TYR A 40 6.02 0.40 -1.24
C TYR A 40 6.73 -0.84 -1.77
N ASP A 41 7.18 -0.77 -3.02
CA ASP A 41 7.95 -1.84 -3.68
C ASP A 41 7.25 -3.23 -3.71
N ALA A 42 5.94 -3.25 -3.97
CA ALA A 42 5.17 -4.48 -4.16
C ALA A 42 5.49 -5.18 -5.51
N TYR A 43 5.49 -6.53 -5.51
CA TYR A 43 5.81 -7.35 -6.67
C TYR A 43 4.76 -8.44 -6.92
N ALA A 44 4.45 -8.67 -8.20
CA ALA A 44 3.97 -9.96 -8.69
C ALA A 44 5.18 -10.88 -8.94
N LEU A 45 5.02 -12.19 -8.84
CA LEU A 45 6.11 -13.17 -8.98
C LEU A 45 5.76 -14.21 -10.04
N LEU A 46 6.55 -14.28 -11.11
CA LEU A 46 6.54 -15.41 -12.04
C LEU A 46 7.49 -16.47 -11.50
N VAL A 47 6.98 -17.68 -11.27
CA VAL A 47 7.74 -18.84 -10.80
C VAL A 47 7.77 -19.88 -11.91
N GLU A 48 8.96 -20.32 -12.27
CA GLU A 48 9.21 -21.29 -13.33
C GLU A 48 9.93 -22.50 -12.79
N ALA A 49 9.42 -23.69 -13.06
CA ALA A 49 10.03 -24.97 -12.73
C ALA A 49 9.48 -26.08 -13.63
N ASP A 50 10.34 -27.02 -14.03
CA ASP A 50 9.97 -28.19 -14.85
C ASP A 50 9.14 -27.85 -16.11
N GLY A 51 9.53 -26.76 -16.80
CA GLY A 51 8.84 -26.27 -17.99
C GLY A 51 7.43 -25.70 -17.76
N ARG A 52 7.05 -25.46 -16.50
CA ARG A 52 5.78 -24.81 -16.10
C ARG A 52 5.99 -23.40 -15.58
N ARG A 53 4.99 -22.55 -15.77
CA ARG A 53 5.03 -21.11 -15.44
C ARG A 53 3.80 -20.72 -14.61
N LEU A 54 4.01 -20.32 -13.36
CA LEU A 54 2.97 -19.81 -12.46
C LEU A 54 3.19 -18.33 -12.20
N LEU A 55 2.18 -17.50 -12.40
CA LEU A 55 2.20 -16.09 -11.99
C LEU A 55 1.39 -15.93 -10.70
N TYR A 56 2.02 -15.45 -9.63
CA TYR A 56 1.35 -14.98 -8.42
C TYR A 56 1.24 -13.45 -8.50
N SER A 57 0.02 -12.92 -8.55
CA SER A 57 -0.19 -11.48 -8.74
C SER A 57 0.27 -10.64 -7.55
N GLY A 58 0.24 -11.21 -6.35
CA GLY A 58 0.18 -10.39 -5.12
C GLY A 58 -1.06 -9.48 -5.14
N ASP A 59 -1.04 -8.45 -4.29
CA ASP A 59 -2.02 -7.36 -4.36
C ASP A 59 -1.49 -6.26 -5.29
N PHE A 60 -2.37 -5.75 -6.17
CA PHE A 60 -1.98 -4.71 -7.12
C PHE A 60 -3.15 -3.75 -7.39
N ARG A 61 -2.87 -2.62 -8.02
CA ARG A 61 -3.85 -1.66 -8.54
C ARG A 61 -3.38 -1.03 -9.84
N GLY A 62 -4.27 -0.30 -10.52
CA GLY A 62 -3.98 0.45 -11.74
C GLY A 62 -4.08 1.97 -11.60
N HIS A 63 -4.30 2.49 -10.38
CA HIS A 63 -4.71 3.88 -10.13
C HIS A 63 -3.92 4.59 -9.02
N GLY A 64 -2.77 4.04 -8.61
CA GLY A 64 -1.82 4.70 -7.70
C GLY A 64 -0.86 5.65 -8.41
N ARG A 65 0.18 6.11 -7.71
CA ARG A 65 1.20 6.97 -8.33
C ARG A 65 2.10 6.21 -9.31
N LYS A 66 2.12 4.88 -9.20
CA LYS A 66 2.89 3.98 -10.05
C LYS A 66 2.03 3.29 -11.12
N ALA A 67 0.86 3.82 -11.46
CA ALA A 67 -0.06 3.23 -12.44
C ALA A 67 0.60 2.89 -13.80
N SER A 68 1.65 3.62 -14.20
CA SER A 68 2.44 3.30 -15.38
C SER A 68 3.11 1.92 -15.35
N LEU A 69 3.41 1.37 -14.16
CA LEU A 69 3.89 0.02 -13.98
C LEU A 69 2.84 -1.02 -14.35
N PHE A 70 1.58 -0.77 -13.96
CA PHE A 70 0.46 -1.61 -14.33
C PHE A 70 0.29 -1.62 -15.86
N GLU A 71 0.24 -0.45 -16.48
CA GLU A 71 0.14 -0.33 -17.94
C GLU A 71 1.33 -0.98 -18.68
N ARG A 72 2.54 -0.88 -18.13
CA ARG A 72 3.71 -1.58 -18.68
C ARG A 72 3.55 -3.09 -18.57
N LEU A 73 3.07 -3.60 -17.44
CA LEU A 73 2.85 -5.03 -17.25
C LEU A 73 1.77 -5.57 -18.19
N LEU A 74 0.73 -4.80 -18.50
CA LEU A 74 -0.27 -5.19 -19.50
C LEU A 74 0.30 -5.23 -20.93
N ARG A 75 1.23 -4.32 -21.28
CA ARG A 75 1.88 -4.29 -22.60
C ARG A 75 2.98 -5.33 -22.76
N GLU A 76 3.70 -5.61 -21.69
CA GLU A 76 4.84 -6.52 -21.63
C GLU A 76 4.60 -7.61 -20.57
N PRO A 77 3.52 -8.41 -20.68
CA PRO A 77 3.20 -9.45 -19.72
C PRO A 77 4.18 -10.63 -19.84
N PRO A 78 4.37 -11.45 -18.79
CA PRO A 78 5.00 -12.75 -18.95
C PRO A 78 4.19 -13.61 -19.93
N HIS A 79 4.87 -14.24 -20.89
CA HIS A 79 4.23 -15.13 -21.87
C HIS A 79 4.01 -16.55 -21.31
N GLU A 80 3.13 -17.31 -21.95
CA GLU A 80 2.92 -18.75 -21.71
C GLU A 80 2.68 -19.11 -20.23
N VAL A 81 1.85 -18.33 -19.53
CA VAL A 81 1.51 -18.60 -18.11
C VAL A 81 0.54 -19.78 -18.02
N ASP A 82 0.94 -20.87 -17.37
CA ASP A 82 0.06 -22.02 -17.13
C ASP A 82 -1.01 -21.68 -16.09
N VAL A 83 -0.60 -21.04 -14.99
CA VAL A 83 -1.49 -20.76 -13.85
C VAL A 83 -1.29 -19.33 -13.37
N LEU A 84 -2.38 -18.59 -13.28
CA LEU A 84 -2.42 -17.29 -12.63
C LEU A 84 -3.13 -17.41 -11.27
N LEU A 85 -2.40 -17.18 -10.18
CA LEU A 85 -2.97 -16.97 -8.85
C LEU A 85 -3.25 -15.47 -8.69
N MET A 86 -4.52 -15.08 -8.66
CA MET A 86 -4.94 -13.68 -8.80
C MET A 86 -5.71 -13.17 -7.58
N GLU A 87 -5.33 -12.01 -7.06
CA GLU A 87 -6.10 -11.31 -6.04
C GLU A 87 -7.52 -10.96 -6.52
N GLY A 88 -8.46 -10.89 -5.59
CA GLY A 88 -9.85 -10.54 -5.89
C GLY A 88 -10.51 -9.71 -4.79
N THR A 89 -9.73 -8.89 -4.08
CA THR A 89 -10.17 -8.24 -2.84
C THR A 89 -11.38 -7.33 -3.03
N THR A 90 -11.54 -6.78 -4.24
CA THR A 90 -12.62 -5.86 -4.61
C THR A 90 -13.85 -6.55 -5.19
N MET A 91 -13.77 -7.86 -5.44
CA MET A 91 -14.87 -8.64 -6.05
C MET A 91 -16.11 -8.76 -5.17
N SER A 92 -15.98 -8.57 -3.87
CA SER A 92 -17.09 -8.52 -2.91
C SER A 92 -17.58 -7.09 -2.62
N ARG A 93 -16.97 -6.06 -3.22
CA ARG A 93 -17.26 -4.65 -2.93
C ARG A 93 -18.18 -4.05 -4.01
N GLY A 94 -19.44 -3.79 -3.64
CA GLY A 94 -20.37 -3.06 -4.51
C GLY A 94 -19.83 -1.68 -4.89
N GLY A 95 -20.03 -1.26 -6.14
CA GLY A 95 -19.61 0.06 -6.65
C GLY A 95 -18.14 0.18 -7.07
N ALA A 96 -17.31 -0.85 -6.89
CA ALA A 96 -15.91 -0.83 -7.31
C ALA A 96 -15.71 -1.00 -8.83
N ALA A 97 -16.75 -1.40 -9.57
CA ALA A 97 -16.67 -1.75 -10.99
C ALA A 97 -16.23 -0.58 -11.88
N GLU A 98 -16.60 0.65 -11.52
CA GLU A 98 -16.27 1.86 -12.29
C GLU A 98 -14.86 2.39 -12.02
N GLY A 99 -14.12 1.78 -11.09
CA GLY A 99 -12.78 2.20 -10.70
C GLY A 99 -12.73 2.87 -9.33
N PHE A 100 -11.55 3.35 -8.97
CA PHE A 100 -11.31 4.10 -7.75
C PHE A 100 -10.67 5.44 -8.07
N PRO A 101 -10.87 6.48 -7.23
CA PRO A 101 -10.16 7.74 -7.38
C PRO A 101 -8.64 7.54 -7.38
N THR A 102 -7.90 8.35 -8.11
CA THR A 102 -6.44 8.31 -8.14
C THR A 102 -5.83 9.04 -6.94
N GLU A 103 -4.53 8.81 -6.68
CA GLU A 103 -3.80 9.62 -5.69
C GLU A 103 -3.75 11.12 -6.05
N SER A 104 -3.87 11.47 -7.33
CA SER A 104 -3.99 12.86 -7.78
C SER A 104 -5.35 13.47 -7.43
N ASP A 105 -6.44 12.72 -7.57
CA ASP A 105 -7.77 13.17 -7.16
C ASP A 105 -7.82 13.41 -5.64
N LEU A 106 -7.17 12.52 -4.88
CA LEU A 106 -7.03 12.68 -3.44
C LEU A 106 -6.16 13.89 -3.08
N GLU A 107 -5.12 14.19 -3.84
CA GLU A 107 -4.28 15.39 -3.63
C GLU A 107 -5.14 16.66 -3.63
N ALA A 108 -6.02 16.82 -4.62
CA ALA A 108 -6.93 17.96 -4.70
C ALA A 108 -7.90 18.03 -3.51
N ARG A 109 -8.41 16.87 -3.07
CA ARG A 109 -9.28 16.79 -1.88
C ARG A 109 -8.54 17.16 -0.60
N PHE A 110 -7.30 16.69 -0.41
CA PHE A 110 -6.47 17.09 0.73
C PHE A 110 -6.17 18.59 0.71
N VAL A 111 -5.87 19.18 -0.45
CA VAL A 111 -5.67 20.64 -0.57
C VAL A 111 -6.91 21.40 -0.11
N THR A 112 -8.09 20.97 -0.53
CA THR A 112 -9.37 21.57 -0.11
C THR A 112 -9.57 21.42 1.40
N HIS A 113 -9.44 20.19 1.91
CA HIS A 113 -9.55 19.89 3.35
C HIS A 113 -8.60 20.74 4.19
N PHE A 114 -7.35 20.89 3.77
CA PHE A 114 -6.33 21.67 4.49
C PHE A 114 -6.56 23.18 4.44
N ARG A 115 -7.14 23.72 3.36
CA ARG A 115 -7.50 25.14 3.25
C ARG A 115 -8.70 25.50 4.12
N GLU A 116 -9.67 24.59 4.21
CA GLU A 116 -10.88 24.78 5.01
C GLU A 116 -10.71 24.40 6.48
N THR A 117 -9.57 23.81 6.86
CA THR A 117 -9.27 23.56 8.27
C THR A 117 -8.67 24.84 8.85
N GLU A 118 -9.22 25.38 9.94
CA GLU A 118 -8.63 26.54 10.62
C GLU A 118 -7.54 26.13 11.61
N GLY A 119 -7.78 25.07 12.38
CA GLY A 119 -6.84 24.54 13.37
C GLY A 119 -5.86 23.51 12.79
N LEU A 120 -5.55 22.50 13.61
CA LEU A 120 -4.69 21.38 13.23
C LEU A 120 -5.43 20.43 12.28
N ALA A 121 -4.88 20.20 11.08
CA ALA A 121 -5.39 19.18 10.18
C ALA A 121 -4.84 17.82 10.60
N LEU A 122 -5.73 16.87 10.91
CA LEU A 122 -5.38 15.50 11.25
C LEU A 122 -5.52 14.63 10.00
N VAL A 123 -4.54 13.79 9.70
CA VAL A 123 -4.66 12.78 8.63
C VAL A 123 -4.36 11.41 9.17
N TRP A 124 -5.32 10.48 9.06
CA TRP A 124 -5.11 9.10 9.47
C TRP A 124 -4.93 8.18 8.26
N THR A 125 -3.68 7.78 7.99
CA THR A 125 -3.29 6.79 6.98
C THR A 125 -2.16 5.88 7.47
N SER A 126 -1.95 4.74 6.81
CA SER A 126 -0.81 3.84 7.11
C SER A 126 0.52 4.51 6.78
N SER A 127 1.53 4.35 7.65
CA SER A 127 2.90 4.80 7.40
C SER A 127 3.58 4.05 6.25
N GLN A 128 3.05 2.88 5.86
CA GLN A 128 3.57 2.08 4.75
C GLN A 128 2.97 2.50 3.39
N ASN A 129 1.92 3.34 3.40
CA ASN A 129 1.35 3.89 2.17
C ASN A 129 2.12 5.14 1.73
N ILE A 130 3.27 4.91 1.09
CA ILE A 130 4.20 5.96 0.66
C ILE A 130 3.57 6.86 -0.40
N ASP A 131 2.77 6.30 -1.31
CA ASP A 131 2.01 7.08 -2.29
C ASP A 131 1.12 8.12 -1.61
N ARG A 132 0.42 7.73 -0.54
CA ARG A 132 -0.42 8.64 0.24
C ARG A 132 0.41 9.68 0.98
N LEU A 133 1.59 9.32 1.50
CA LEU A 133 2.49 10.29 2.14
C LEU A 133 3.01 11.33 1.12
N VAL A 134 3.32 10.92 -0.11
CA VAL A 134 3.65 11.83 -1.22
C VAL A 134 2.47 12.78 -1.48
N THR A 135 1.24 12.24 -1.56
CA THR A 135 0.02 13.02 -1.74
C THR A 135 -0.17 14.06 -0.64
N ILE A 136 -0.02 13.67 0.63
CA ILE A 136 -0.17 14.57 1.77
C ILE A 136 0.90 15.66 1.76
N VAL A 137 2.19 15.33 1.52
CA VAL A 137 3.28 16.32 1.48
C VAL A 137 3.08 17.32 0.35
N ARG A 138 2.62 16.87 -0.82
CA ARG A 138 2.31 17.79 -1.93
C ARG A 138 1.15 18.73 -1.58
N ALA A 139 0.10 18.21 -0.97
CA ALA A 139 -1.01 19.04 -0.49
C ALA A 139 -0.56 20.03 0.60
N CYS A 140 0.31 19.63 1.53
CA CYS A 140 0.92 20.53 2.52
C CYS A 140 1.67 21.69 1.85
N ARG A 141 2.52 21.39 0.85
CA ARG A 141 3.26 22.40 0.09
C ARG A 141 2.35 23.39 -0.62
N GLN A 142 1.25 22.92 -1.22
CA GLN A 142 0.28 23.77 -1.92
C GLN A 142 -0.55 24.66 -0.99
N THR A 143 -0.66 24.31 0.29
CA THR A 143 -1.42 25.08 1.29
C THR A 143 -0.52 25.86 2.25
N GLY A 144 0.80 25.77 2.10
CA GLY A 144 1.76 26.41 3.00
C GLY A 144 1.81 25.78 4.40
N ARG A 145 1.19 24.60 4.58
CA ARG A 145 1.23 23.88 5.85
C ARG A 145 2.47 23.00 5.95
N GLN A 146 3.00 22.82 7.15
CA GLN A 146 4.03 21.80 7.42
C GLN A 146 3.40 20.44 7.74
N LEU A 147 4.11 19.35 7.42
CA LEU A 147 3.71 18.00 7.79
C LEU A 147 4.45 17.53 9.04
N ILE A 148 3.71 17.19 10.09
CA ILE A 148 4.22 16.53 11.29
C ILE A 148 4.02 15.02 11.15
N ILE A 149 5.11 14.26 11.15
CA ILE A 149 5.10 12.79 11.19
C ILE A 149 5.71 12.27 12.49
N ASP A 150 5.36 11.04 12.87
CA ASP A 150 5.98 10.39 14.02
C ASP A 150 7.33 9.74 13.66
N LEU A 151 8.11 9.39 14.70
CA LEU A 151 9.44 8.78 14.48
C LEU A 151 9.37 7.47 13.70
N TYR A 152 8.33 6.66 13.91
CA TYR A 152 8.14 5.42 13.16
C TYR A 152 7.98 5.68 11.66
N THR A 153 7.12 6.64 11.29
CA THR A 153 6.93 7.01 9.87
C THR A 153 8.21 7.57 9.27
N ALA A 154 8.95 8.41 10.01
CA ALA A 154 10.23 8.93 9.54
C ALA A 154 11.23 7.79 9.25
N GLU A 155 11.32 6.78 10.11
CA GLU A 155 12.18 5.62 9.89
C GLU A 155 11.69 4.72 8.74
N VAL A 156 10.38 4.55 8.54
CA VAL A 156 9.86 3.82 7.37
C VAL A 156 10.28 4.52 6.07
N LEU A 157 10.16 5.85 6.01
CA LEU A 157 10.58 6.65 4.85
C LEU A 157 12.09 6.57 4.62
N GLN A 158 12.88 6.64 5.70
CA GLN A 158 14.34 6.50 5.62
C GLN A 158 14.76 5.11 5.14
N ALA A 159 14.08 4.06 5.60
CA ALA A 159 14.40 2.67 5.27
C ALA A 159 14.22 2.34 3.78
N THR A 160 13.39 3.11 3.05
CA THR A 160 13.24 2.95 1.60
C THR A 160 14.53 3.25 0.82
N GLY A 161 15.45 4.02 1.40
CA GLY A 161 16.66 4.49 0.71
C GLY A 161 16.39 5.42 -0.49
N ASN A 162 15.15 5.88 -0.68
CA ASN A 162 14.76 6.68 -1.84
C ASN A 162 14.68 8.17 -1.47
N PRO A 163 15.63 9.00 -1.94
CA PRO A 163 15.67 10.43 -1.60
C PRO A 163 14.59 11.25 -2.33
N ASN A 164 13.83 10.66 -3.26
CA ASN A 164 12.81 11.36 -4.07
C ASN A 164 11.39 11.25 -3.49
N ILE A 165 11.19 10.48 -2.43
CA ILE A 165 9.94 10.44 -1.66
C ILE A 165 10.09 11.25 -0.37
N PRO A 166 8.99 11.65 0.31
CA PRO A 166 9.05 12.36 1.58
C PRO A 166 10.10 11.81 2.54
N GLN A 167 10.87 12.69 3.16
CA GLN A 167 11.82 12.32 4.21
C GLN A 167 11.59 13.18 5.45
N GLY A 168 11.83 12.61 6.63
CA GLY A 168 11.71 13.32 7.90
C GLY A 168 12.70 14.50 8.06
N THR A 169 13.69 14.60 7.17
CA THR A 169 14.69 15.67 7.12
C THR A 169 14.37 16.75 6.09
N TRP A 170 13.31 16.61 5.30
CA TRP A 170 12.93 17.61 4.30
C TRP A 170 12.42 18.90 4.93
N ASP A 171 12.65 20.02 4.25
CA ASP A 171 12.01 21.28 4.62
C ASP A 171 10.47 21.16 4.56
N GLY A 172 9.80 21.82 5.50
CA GLY A 172 8.36 21.69 5.72
C GLY A 172 7.91 20.37 6.35
N VAL A 173 8.82 19.46 6.72
CA VAL A 173 8.51 18.23 7.48
C VAL A 173 9.06 18.34 8.90
N ARG A 174 8.23 17.99 9.89
CA ARG A 174 8.60 17.91 11.31
C ARG A 174 8.46 16.50 11.83
N VAL A 175 9.34 16.11 12.76
CA VAL A 175 9.32 14.80 13.43
C VAL A 175 8.92 14.97 14.89
N PHE A 176 7.74 14.46 15.22
CA PHE A 176 7.21 14.43 16.57
C PHE A 176 7.46 13.07 17.22
N LEU A 177 8.01 13.05 18.44
CA LEU A 177 8.22 11.81 19.18
C LEU A 177 7.11 11.65 20.21
N THR A 178 6.22 10.68 19.98
CA THR A 178 5.14 10.36 20.92
C THR A 178 5.70 9.92 22.27
N HIS A 179 4.92 10.04 23.34
CA HIS A 179 5.33 9.62 24.67
C HIS A 179 5.82 8.16 24.69
N GLY A 180 5.08 7.26 24.02
CA GLY A 180 5.48 5.86 23.88
C GLY A 180 6.81 5.68 23.15
N GLN A 181 7.02 6.41 22.05
CA GLN A 181 8.29 6.37 21.30
C GLN A 181 9.45 6.92 22.13
N ARG A 182 9.26 8.01 22.89
CA ARG A 182 10.28 8.57 23.80
C ARG A 182 10.72 7.54 24.84
N ARG A 183 9.77 6.78 25.41
CA ARG A 183 10.07 5.67 26.33
C ARG A 183 10.88 4.58 25.66
N THR A 184 10.41 4.06 24.52
CA THR A 184 11.12 3.01 23.77
C THR A 184 12.54 3.43 23.38
N VAL A 185 12.74 4.68 22.93
CA VAL A 185 14.08 5.19 22.60
C VAL A 185 15.01 5.17 23.81
N LYS A 186 14.52 5.58 25.00
CA LYS A 186 15.32 5.57 26.24
C LYS A 186 15.60 4.14 26.70
N GLU A 187 14.59 3.29 26.74
CA GLU A 187 14.66 1.88 27.19
C GLU A 187 15.66 1.07 26.34
N HIS A 188 15.67 1.28 25.02
CA HIS A 188 16.53 0.54 24.08
C HIS A 188 17.74 1.34 23.56
N ARG A 189 18.02 2.52 24.14
CA ARG A 189 19.16 3.40 23.77
C ARG A 189 19.24 3.76 22.27
N LEU A 190 18.09 3.95 21.62
CA LEU A 190 17.98 4.24 20.17
C LEU A 190 18.25 5.72 19.83
N PHE A 191 19.25 6.34 20.47
CA PHE A 191 19.48 7.78 20.38
C PHE A 191 19.91 8.23 18.98
N ASP A 192 20.57 7.37 18.22
CA ASP A 192 21.03 7.66 16.86
C ASP A 192 19.86 7.90 15.90
N LEU A 193 18.75 7.17 16.06
CA LEU A 193 17.53 7.38 15.27
C LEU A 193 16.99 8.80 15.47
N VAL A 194 16.97 9.27 16.72
CA VAL A 194 16.47 10.61 17.07
C VAL A 194 17.44 11.69 16.61
N ARG A 195 18.75 11.45 16.71
CA ARG A 195 19.78 12.42 16.32
C ARG A 195 19.67 12.81 14.85
N ARG A 196 19.30 11.87 13.98
CA ARG A 196 19.10 12.09 12.53
C ARG A 196 18.13 13.23 12.22
N TYR A 197 17.10 13.40 13.05
CA TYR A 197 16.04 14.39 12.81
C TYR A 197 16.18 15.65 13.64
N LYS A 198 17.33 15.89 14.31
CA LYS A 198 17.53 17.01 15.24
C LYS A 198 17.08 18.36 14.67
N GLY A 199 17.35 18.63 13.39
CA GLY A 199 16.96 19.89 12.72
C GLY A 199 15.47 20.05 12.43
N ASN A 200 14.71 18.96 12.47
CA ASN A 200 13.30 18.91 12.07
C ASN A 200 12.39 18.50 13.25
N ARG A 201 12.90 18.42 14.48
CA ARG A 201 12.08 18.01 15.63
C ARG A 201 11.05 19.08 15.98
N ILE A 202 9.86 18.63 16.35
CA ILE A 202 8.84 19.44 17.02
C ILE A 202 8.54 18.83 18.39
N PHE A 203 8.34 19.66 19.40
CA PHE A 203 8.10 19.24 20.78
C PHE A 203 6.65 19.49 21.19
N PRO A 204 6.12 18.79 22.21
CA PRO A 204 4.74 18.97 22.67
C PRO A 204 4.36 20.43 22.93
N GLU A 205 5.29 21.21 23.47
CA GLU A 205 5.10 22.62 23.83
C GLU A 205 4.91 23.52 22.59
N ASN A 206 5.34 23.07 21.41
CA ASN A 206 5.17 23.78 20.15
C ASN A 206 3.84 23.47 19.46
N LEU A 207 3.18 22.35 19.80
CA LEU A 207 2.04 21.85 19.02
C LEU A 207 0.87 22.84 19.00
N ALA A 208 0.58 23.49 20.12
CA ALA A 208 -0.50 24.48 20.21
C ALA A 208 -0.25 25.68 19.29
N THR A 209 0.95 26.27 19.40
CA THR A 209 1.34 27.46 18.64
C THR A 209 1.49 27.20 17.15
N GLU A 210 1.78 25.94 16.77
CA GLU A 210 1.98 25.56 15.38
C GLU A 210 0.79 24.84 14.73
N ALA A 211 -0.30 24.62 15.48
CA ALA A 211 -1.46 23.85 15.06
C ALA A 211 -2.05 24.33 13.74
N ALA A 212 -2.35 25.64 13.64
CA ALA A 212 -3.03 26.24 12.50
C ALA A 212 -2.23 26.16 11.18
N GLN A 213 -0.90 26.08 11.23
CA GLN A 213 -0.07 25.89 10.04
C GLN A 213 0.35 24.44 9.79
N SER A 214 -0.20 23.48 10.54
CA SER A 214 0.27 22.09 10.51
C SER A 214 -0.77 21.11 10.01
N VAL A 215 -0.27 20.06 9.38
CA VAL A 215 -0.96 18.79 9.18
C VAL A 215 -0.20 17.75 10.03
N ILE A 216 -0.88 16.96 10.85
CA ILE A 216 -0.26 15.86 11.58
C ILE A 216 -0.74 14.51 11.06
N LEU A 217 0.20 13.59 10.88
CA LEU A 217 -0.09 12.19 10.60
C LEU A 217 -0.63 11.52 11.88
N PHE A 218 -1.95 11.61 12.06
CA PHE A 218 -2.66 11.25 13.26
C PHE A 218 -2.72 9.73 13.49
N ARG A 219 -2.69 9.34 14.77
CA ARG A 219 -2.93 7.98 15.26
C ARG A 219 -3.87 8.07 16.46
N PRO A 220 -4.79 7.13 16.68
CA PRO A 220 -5.66 7.13 17.87
C PRO A 220 -4.90 7.22 19.20
N ALA A 221 -3.67 6.71 19.25
CA ALA A 221 -2.80 6.83 20.44
C ALA A 221 -2.38 8.27 20.77
N LEU A 222 -2.41 9.20 19.81
CA LEU A 222 -2.03 10.60 19.99
C LEU A 222 -3.09 11.44 20.70
N ARG A 223 -4.35 10.99 20.79
CA ARG A 223 -5.47 11.78 21.34
C ARG A 223 -5.14 12.45 22.67
N ARG A 224 -4.56 11.69 23.62
CA ARG A 224 -4.19 12.21 24.94
C ARG A 224 -3.09 13.27 24.87
N GLU A 225 -2.10 13.10 23.99
CA GLU A 225 -1.01 14.08 23.83
C GLU A 225 -1.51 15.35 23.14
N LEU A 226 -2.41 15.24 22.16
CA LEU A 226 -2.99 16.39 21.47
C LEU A 226 -3.95 17.19 22.37
N ASP A 227 -4.76 16.50 23.18
CA ASP A 227 -5.61 17.12 24.20
C ASP A 227 -4.76 17.85 25.25
N ALA A 228 -3.72 17.19 25.79
CA ALA A 228 -2.83 17.80 26.77
C ALA A 228 -2.07 19.02 26.21
N ALA A 229 -1.77 19.01 24.92
CA ALA A 229 -1.19 20.15 24.23
C ALA A 229 -2.20 21.25 23.90
N GLY A 230 -3.51 21.01 24.02
CA GLY A 230 -4.55 22.01 23.68
C GLY A 230 -4.56 22.40 22.20
N CYS A 231 -4.19 21.49 21.30
CA CYS A 231 -3.93 21.80 19.88
C CYS A 231 -5.00 21.30 18.91
N VAL A 232 -6.16 20.88 19.41
CA VAL A 232 -7.25 20.29 18.61
C VAL A 232 -8.46 21.20 18.46
N ASP A 233 -8.39 22.44 18.94
CA ASP A 233 -9.42 23.43 18.65
C ASP A 233 -9.54 23.65 17.13
N ARG A 234 -10.78 23.63 16.62
CA ARG A 234 -11.11 23.75 15.19
C ARG A 234 -10.33 22.78 14.28
N ALA A 235 -9.91 21.64 14.82
CA ALA A 235 -9.27 20.59 14.06
C ALA A 235 -10.28 19.85 13.18
N ARG A 236 -9.80 19.31 12.05
CA ARG A 236 -10.56 18.42 11.17
C ARG A 236 -9.75 17.16 10.89
N LEU A 237 -10.43 16.04 10.71
CA LEU A 237 -9.80 14.76 10.42
C LEU A 237 -10.10 14.30 8.99
N ALA A 238 -9.06 14.09 8.21
CA ALA A 238 -9.11 13.30 6.99
C ALA A 238 -8.84 11.82 7.33
N TYR A 239 -9.89 11.00 7.25
CA TYR A 239 -9.79 9.55 7.38
C TYR A 239 -9.39 8.93 6.05
N SER A 240 -8.20 8.35 6.01
CA SER A 240 -7.55 7.94 4.76
C SER A 240 -7.24 6.44 4.74
N LEU A 241 -8.05 5.66 5.46
CA LEU A 241 -8.02 4.19 5.53
C LEU A 241 -9.32 3.61 4.94
N TRP A 242 -9.39 2.28 4.84
CA TRP A 242 -10.62 1.61 4.42
C TRP A 242 -11.74 1.83 5.46
N GLU A 243 -12.87 2.38 5.02
CA GLU A 243 -14.01 2.72 5.90
C GLU A 243 -14.54 1.54 6.70
N GLY A 244 -14.39 0.31 6.20
CA GLY A 244 -14.79 -0.89 6.94
C GLY A 244 -14.11 -1.03 8.30
N TYR A 245 -12.91 -0.48 8.49
CA TYR A 245 -12.23 -0.47 9.79
C TYR A 245 -12.93 0.38 10.84
N LEU A 246 -13.78 1.33 10.45
CA LEU A 246 -14.57 2.12 11.40
C LEU A 246 -15.64 1.29 12.12
N ARG A 247 -16.01 0.13 11.56
CA ARG A 247 -16.99 -0.80 12.17
C ARG A 247 -16.40 -1.63 13.30
N ASP A 248 -15.07 -1.64 13.45
CA ASP A 248 -14.41 -2.36 14.52
C ASP A 248 -14.72 -1.68 15.88
N PRO A 249 -15.23 -2.41 16.90
CA PRO A 249 -15.52 -1.85 18.22
C PRO A 249 -14.33 -1.15 18.90
N ARG A 250 -13.09 -1.50 18.50
CA ARG A 250 -11.87 -0.81 18.97
C ARG A 250 -11.82 0.67 18.54
N GLN A 251 -12.62 1.09 17.56
CA GLN A 251 -12.73 2.48 17.12
C GLN A 251 -13.71 3.32 17.92
N THR A 252 -14.60 2.71 18.73
CA THR A 252 -15.58 3.45 19.53
C THR A 252 -14.96 4.59 20.36
N PRO A 253 -13.82 4.40 21.06
CA PRO A 253 -13.20 5.50 21.82
C PRO A 253 -12.67 6.64 20.93
N LEU A 254 -12.36 6.37 19.66
CA LEU A 254 -11.99 7.44 18.72
C LEU A 254 -13.20 8.27 18.33
N LEU A 255 -14.28 7.61 17.92
CA LEU A 255 -15.48 8.27 17.45
C LEU A 255 -16.11 9.14 18.55
N ALA A 256 -16.10 8.65 19.79
CA ALA A 256 -16.50 9.43 20.96
C ALA A 256 -15.63 10.68 21.12
N TRP A 257 -14.31 10.54 21.09
CA TRP A 257 -13.39 11.68 21.20
C TRP A 257 -13.56 12.72 20.09
N LEU A 258 -13.77 12.30 18.84
CA LEU A 258 -14.05 13.21 17.73
C LEU A 258 -15.32 14.03 18.01
N THR A 259 -16.36 13.37 18.51
CA THR A 259 -17.63 14.01 18.87
C THR A 259 -17.46 15.00 20.03
N GLU A 260 -16.81 14.58 21.11
CA GLU A 260 -16.55 15.41 22.29
C GLU A 260 -15.72 16.66 22.00
N ARG A 261 -14.86 16.62 20.99
CA ARG A 261 -13.99 17.74 20.58
C ARG A 261 -14.54 18.53 19.39
N GLY A 262 -15.70 18.15 18.84
CA GLY A 262 -16.27 18.78 17.66
C GLY A 262 -15.41 18.62 16.39
N ILE A 263 -14.59 17.57 16.31
CA ILE A 263 -13.70 17.33 15.18
C ILE A 263 -14.48 16.61 14.08
N THR A 264 -14.77 17.33 12.99
CA THR A 264 -15.42 16.73 11.81
C THR A 264 -14.46 15.77 11.10
N MET A 265 -15.00 14.64 10.62
CA MET A 265 -14.24 13.63 9.88
C MET A 265 -14.72 13.54 8.43
N GLU A 266 -13.79 13.57 7.49
CA GLU A 266 -14.02 13.36 6.05
C GLU A 266 -13.24 12.13 5.56
N THR A 267 -13.88 11.21 4.84
CA THR A 267 -13.16 10.11 4.20
C THR A 267 -12.46 10.57 2.91
N ILE A 268 -11.13 10.58 2.91
CA ILE A 268 -10.29 10.85 1.73
C ILE A 268 -9.45 9.60 1.44
N HIS A 269 -10.01 8.64 0.71
CA HIS A 269 -9.41 7.32 0.51
C HIS A 269 -9.54 6.83 -0.95
N THR A 270 -8.56 6.02 -1.36
CA THR A 270 -8.61 5.18 -2.56
C THR A 270 -8.02 3.82 -2.23
N SER A 271 -8.56 2.79 -2.87
CA SER A 271 -8.19 1.40 -2.66
C SER A 271 -6.71 1.14 -3.01
N GLY A 272 -6.09 0.25 -2.24
CA GLY A 272 -4.82 -0.38 -2.59
C GLY A 272 -4.97 -1.47 -3.67
N HIS A 273 -6.19 -1.96 -3.88
CA HIS A 273 -6.50 -3.10 -4.75
C HIS A 273 -7.18 -2.68 -6.04
N ALA A 274 -6.95 -3.44 -7.10
CA ALA A 274 -7.46 -3.22 -8.45
C ALA A 274 -8.99 -3.24 -8.50
N SER A 275 -9.57 -2.45 -9.41
CA SER A 275 -11.01 -2.52 -9.73
C SER A 275 -11.32 -3.84 -10.46
N PRO A 276 -12.57 -4.35 -10.43
CA PRO A 276 -12.97 -5.48 -11.28
C PRO A 276 -12.62 -5.29 -12.77
N ARG A 277 -12.68 -4.05 -13.26
CA ARG A 277 -12.22 -3.70 -14.61
C ARG A 277 -10.72 -3.93 -14.80
N ASP A 278 -9.88 -3.47 -13.87
CA ASP A 278 -8.43 -3.67 -13.96
C ASP A 278 -8.03 -5.12 -13.70
N LEU A 279 -8.77 -5.84 -12.86
CA LEU A 279 -8.65 -7.29 -12.71
C LEU A 279 -8.91 -7.98 -14.07
N ALA A 280 -9.98 -7.60 -14.78
CA ALA A 280 -10.27 -8.11 -16.11
C ALA A 280 -9.15 -7.83 -17.12
N ARG A 281 -8.68 -6.58 -17.18
CA ARG A 281 -7.56 -6.16 -18.05
C ARG A 281 -6.28 -6.93 -17.75
N PHE A 282 -5.99 -7.15 -16.48
CA PHE A 282 -4.81 -7.89 -16.04
C PHE A 282 -4.86 -9.35 -16.52
N ALA A 283 -5.92 -10.09 -16.19
CA ALA A 283 -5.99 -11.49 -16.62
C ALA A 283 -6.01 -11.64 -18.15
N GLN A 284 -6.66 -10.71 -18.87
CA GLN A 284 -6.66 -10.72 -20.33
C GLN A 284 -5.27 -10.49 -20.92
N ALA A 285 -4.47 -9.61 -20.33
CA ALA A 285 -3.09 -9.38 -20.79
C ALA A 285 -2.17 -10.57 -20.47
N ILE A 286 -2.35 -11.21 -19.31
CA ILE A 286 -1.59 -12.41 -18.93
C ILE A 286 -1.97 -13.61 -19.80
N ASP A 287 -3.24 -13.71 -20.22
CA ASP A 287 -3.81 -14.83 -20.99
C ASP A 287 -3.41 -16.22 -20.44
N PRO A 288 -3.69 -16.49 -19.14
CA PRO A 288 -3.25 -17.73 -18.51
C PRO A 288 -4.14 -18.89 -18.94
N ARG A 289 -3.58 -20.10 -18.94
CA ARG A 289 -4.37 -21.32 -19.18
C ARG A 289 -5.40 -21.58 -18.06
N TYR A 290 -5.01 -21.34 -16.81
CA TYR A 290 -5.86 -21.49 -15.63
C TYR A 290 -5.78 -20.23 -14.76
N LEU A 291 -6.91 -19.81 -14.19
CA LEU A 291 -6.95 -18.74 -13.20
C LEU A 291 -7.51 -19.30 -11.89
N VAL A 292 -6.78 -19.02 -10.80
CA VAL A 292 -7.17 -19.38 -9.44
C VAL A 292 -7.40 -18.10 -8.65
N PRO A 293 -8.66 -17.76 -8.34
CA PRO A 293 -8.96 -16.63 -7.47
C PRO A 293 -8.39 -16.87 -6.07
N ILE A 294 -7.65 -15.90 -5.56
CA ILE A 294 -7.13 -15.89 -4.19
C ILE A 294 -7.44 -14.54 -3.55
N HIS A 295 -7.27 -14.44 -2.23
CA HIS A 295 -7.45 -13.18 -1.49
C HIS A 295 -8.82 -12.51 -1.75
N THR A 296 -9.88 -13.32 -1.87
CA THR A 296 -11.25 -12.88 -2.12
C THR A 296 -12.24 -13.64 -1.23
N PHE A 297 -13.34 -12.98 -0.85
CA PHE A 297 -14.49 -13.61 -0.19
C PHE A 297 -15.59 -13.99 -1.18
N ALA A 298 -15.43 -13.65 -2.47
CA ALA A 298 -16.39 -13.92 -3.53
C ALA A 298 -15.68 -14.53 -4.75
N PRO A 299 -15.10 -15.75 -4.62
CA PRO A 299 -14.42 -16.41 -5.73
C PRO A 299 -15.37 -16.70 -6.90
N ASP A 300 -16.64 -17.01 -6.62
CA ASP A 300 -17.66 -17.31 -7.65
C ASP A 300 -17.92 -16.14 -8.60
N ASN A 301 -17.65 -14.90 -8.18
CA ASN A 301 -17.81 -13.73 -9.03
C ASN A 301 -16.74 -13.64 -10.14
N PHE A 302 -15.70 -14.48 -10.12
CA PHE A 302 -14.70 -14.55 -11.19
C PHE A 302 -15.27 -15.22 -12.44
N ASP A 303 -16.14 -16.22 -12.32
CA ASP A 303 -16.67 -16.97 -13.46
C ASP A 303 -17.40 -16.04 -14.46
N ALA A 304 -18.10 -15.03 -13.94
CA ALA A 304 -18.78 -14.02 -14.75
C ALA A 304 -17.81 -13.06 -15.46
N LEU A 305 -16.64 -12.78 -14.88
CA LEU A 305 -15.65 -11.86 -15.43
C LEU A 305 -14.67 -12.54 -16.40
N PHE A 306 -14.46 -13.84 -16.25
CA PHE A 306 -13.41 -14.58 -16.96
C PHE A 306 -13.97 -15.82 -17.70
N PRO A 307 -14.97 -15.68 -18.60
CA PRO A 307 -15.65 -16.82 -19.21
C PRO A 307 -14.77 -17.68 -20.12
N ARG A 308 -13.59 -17.18 -20.52
CA ARG A 308 -12.63 -17.90 -21.38
C ARG A 308 -11.55 -18.63 -20.59
N ILE A 309 -11.49 -18.45 -19.28
CA ILE A 309 -10.44 -19.01 -18.44
C ILE A 309 -11.07 -20.05 -17.52
N GLU A 310 -10.46 -21.23 -17.43
CA GLU A 310 -10.91 -22.25 -16.50
C GLU A 310 -10.58 -21.79 -15.07
N THR A 311 -11.61 -21.31 -14.36
CA THR A 311 -11.56 -20.92 -12.96
C THR A 311 -11.58 -22.15 -12.06
N LYS A 312 -10.73 -22.16 -11.03
CA LYS A 312 -10.69 -23.24 -10.03
C LYS A 312 -10.82 -22.68 -8.63
N SER A 313 -11.70 -23.28 -7.84
CA SER A 313 -11.92 -22.94 -6.42
C SER A 313 -10.95 -23.63 -5.45
N GLU A 314 -10.22 -24.66 -5.89
CA GLU A 314 -9.18 -25.34 -5.10
C GLU A 314 -7.78 -25.16 -5.71
N PRO A 315 -6.69 -25.12 -4.91
CA PRO A 315 -5.33 -25.12 -5.42
C PRO A 315 -5.05 -26.35 -6.28
N LEU A 316 -4.88 -26.12 -7.58
CA LEU A 316 -4.80 -27.02 -8.73
C LEU A 316 -3.76 -28.17 -8.70
N PHE A 317 -3.08 -28.43 -7.58
CA PHE A 317 -1.87 -29.26 -7.53
C PHE A 317 -2.08 -30.73 -7.92
N ARG A 318 -3.31 -31.25 -8.00
CA ARG A 318 -3.57 -32.65 -8.38
C ARG A 318 -3.91 -32.88 -9.86
N SER A 319 -4.30 -31.86 -10.63
CA SER A 319 -4.80 -32.08 -12.01
C SER A 319 -3.87 -31.60 -13.13
N ILE A 320 -2.90 -30.71 -12.85
CA ILE A 320 -1.92 -30.23 -13.85
C ILE A 320 -0.91 -31.31 -14.25
N ALA A 321 -0.67 -32.30 -13.37
CA ALA A 321 0.31 -33.37 -13.57
C ALA A 321 -0.08 -34.40 -14.66
N SER A 322 -1.33 -34.41 -15.16
CA SER A 322 -1.85 -35.52 -15.98
C SER A 322 -2.01 -35.24 -17.48
N LYS A 323 -1.61 -34.08 -18.00
CA LYS A 323 -1.63 -33.81 -19.45
C LYS A 323 -0.24 -33.46 -19.99
N PRO A 324 0.47 -34.42 -20.62
CA PRO A 324 1.68 -34.12 -21.38
C PRO A 324 1.33 -33.28 -22.62
N ARG A 325 2.28 -32.45 -23.08
CA ARG A 325 2.21 -31.77 -24.38
C ARG A 325 1.95 -32.84 -25.45
N ALA A 326 0.93 -32.65 -26.29
CA ALA A 326 0.90 -33.32 -27.57
C ALA A 326 2.08 -32.78 -28.37
N PHE A 327 3.18 -33.54 -28.42
CA PHE A 327 4.18 -33.34 -29.44
C PHE A 327 3.46 -33.52 -30.78
N MET A 328 3.39 -32.47 -31.59
CA MET A 328 3.11 -32.62 -33.02
C MET A 328 4.25 -33.45 -33.61
N THR A 329 4.10 -34.76 -33.62
CA THR A 329 4.89 -35.63 -34.47
C THR A 329 4.39 -35.44 -35.89
N SER A 330 5.14 -34.70 -36.70
CA SER A 330 5.01 -34.77 -38.16
C SER A 330 5.55 -36.12 -38.62
N SER A 331 4.66 -37.11 -38.72
CA SER A 331 4.92 -38.36 -39.46
C SER A 331 3.72 -38.62 -40.37
N GLY A 332 3.95 -38.60 -41.68
CA GLY A 332 2.95 -39.07 -42.65
C GLY A 332 3.05 -38.42 -44.02
N ALA A 333 4.16 -38.61 -44.73
CA ALA A 333 4.15 -38.64 -46.18
C ALA A 333 4.74 -39.98 -46.62
N THR A 334 3.87 -40.92 -46.95
CA THR A 334 4.23 -42.21 -47.55
C THR A 334 3.84 -42.16 -49.03
N THR A 335 4.87 -42.28 -49.87
CA THR A 335 4.92 -42.91 -51.21
C THR A 335 3.64 -43.03 -52.05
N THR A 336 3.72 -42.48 -53.26
CA THR A 336 3.78 -43.28 -54.50
C THR A 336 4.89 -42.73 -55.39
#